data_AF-A0A951ZLL3-F1
#
_entry.id   AF-A0A951ZLL3-F1
#
_cell.length_a   1.000
_cell.length_b   1.000
_cell.length_c   1.000
_cell.angle_alpha   90.00
_cell.angle_beta   90.00
_cell.angle_gamma   90.00
#
_symmetry.space_group_name_H-M   'P 1'
#
loop_
_entity.id
_entity.type
_entity.pdbx_description
1 polymer ?
#
loop_
_entity_poly.entity_id
_entity_poly.type
_entity_poly.pdbx_seq_one_letter_code
_entity_poly.pdbx_strand_id
1 'polypeptide(L)'
;MNAWYHHLFLAILSGILLSISWPVNGIPFLVFFAFIPILYIGYSIQKTCMSRCGLRFFAHIYLAFFLWNLFTTYWIFFSSPEGAYLAILVNALLMALIWVLYFYTYKVLGKKVGYISLIAYWLAFEFLHLDWDLSWPWLMLGNV
;
A
#
# COMPACT_ATOMS: atom_id res chain seq x y z
N MET A 1 -1.48 -10.16 -22.69
CA MET A 1 -2.21 -10.16 -21.40
C MET A 1 -3.11 -8.94 -21.32
N ASN A 2 -4.35 -9.07 -20.86
CA ASN A 2 -5.18 -7.89 -20.57
C ASN A 2 -4.48 -7.04 -19.51
N ALA A 3 -4.48 -5.71 -19.68
CA ALA A 3 -3.83 -4.78 -18.75
C ALA A 3 -4.28 -5.00 -17.30
N TRP A 4 -5.53 -5.41 -17.10
CA TRP A 4 -6.07 -5.79 -15.79
C TRP A 4 -5.30 -6.93 -15.12
N TYR A 5 -5.12 -8.07 -15.79
CA TYR A 5 -4.42 -9.22 -15.20
C TYR A 5 -2.96 -8.90 -14.93
N HIS A 6 -2.34 -8.07 -15.77
CA HIS A 6 -0.98 -7.63 -15.54
C HIS A 6 -0.88 -6.75 -14.29
N HIS A 7 -1.79 -5.79 -14.10
CA HIS A 7 -1.82 -4.97 -12.89
C HIS A 7 -2.14 -5.81 -11.64
N LEU A 8 -3.00 -6.81 -11.75
CA LEU A 8 -3.31 -7.72 -10.65
C LEU A 8 -2.08 -8.52 -10.21
N PHE A 9 -1.33 -9.06 -11.16
CA PHE A 9 -0.06 -9.75 -10.87
C PHE A 9 0.93 -8.84 -10.15
N LEU A 10 1.10 -7.60 -10.64
CA LEU A 10 2.00 -6.63 -10.02
C LEU A 10 1.58 -6.25 -8.60
N ALA A 11 0.27 -6.13 -8.33
CA ALA A 11 -0.24 -5.85 -6.99
C ALA A 11 0.05 -7.00 -6.01
N ILE A 12 -0.19 -8.25 -6.45
CA ILE A 12 0.12 -9.45 -5.66
C ILE A 12 1.63 -9.54 -5.40
N LEU A 13 2.45 -9.30 -6.43
CA LEU A 13 3.90 -9.30 -6.31
C LEU A 13 4.38 -8.29 -5.27
N SER A 14 3.87 -7.06 -5.30
CA SER A 14 4.18 -6.04 -4.29
C SER A 14 3.77 -6.46 -2.88
N GLY A 15 2.57 -7.01 -2.70
CA GLY A 15 2.10 -7.49 -1.40
C GLY A 15 3.00 -8.59 -0.84
N ILE A 16 3.43 -9.55 -1.67
CA ILE A 16 4.35 -10.62 -1.27
C ILE A 16 5.73 -10.05 -0.92
N LEU A 17 6.28 -9.16 -1.75
CA LEU A 17 7.59 -8.54 -1.48
C LEU A 17 7.61 -7.75 -0.16
N LEU A 18 6.54 -6.98 0.12
CA LEU A 18 6.37 -6.29 1.40
C LEU A 18 6.23 -7.28 2.58
N SER A 19 5.59 -8.42 2.35
CA SER A 19 5.40 -9.43 3.40
C SER A 19 6.69 -10.14 3.76
N ILE A 20 7.56 -10.41 2.78
CA ILE A 20 8.84 -11.09 3.01
C ILE A 20 9.87 -10.16 3.66
N SER A 21 9.72 -8.83 3.53
CA SER A 21 10.67 -7.90 4.16
C SER A 21 10.50 -7.77 5.67
N TRP A 22 9.34 -8.11 6.23
CA TRP A 22 8.97 -7.81 7.64
C TRP A 22 9.39 -8.82 8.73
N PRO A 23 9.38 -10.15 8.51
CA PRO A 23 9.68 -11.11 9.56
C PRO A 23 11.11 -10.95 10.11
N VAL A 24 11.36 -11.46 11.32
CA VAL A 24 12.70 -11.44 11.96
C VAL A 24 13.78 -12.08 11.07
N ASN A 25 13.41 -13.12 10.32
CA ASN A 25 14.28 -13.78 9.33
C ASN A 25 13.96 -13.34 7.89
N GLY A 26 13.35 -12.18 7.71
CA GLY A 26 12.96 -11.60 6.43
C GLY A 26 14.15 -10.97 5.69
N ILE A 27 13.87 -10.33 4.56
CA ILE A 27 14.87 -9.63 3.76
C ILE A 27 14.48 -8.15 3.68
N PRO A 28 14.92 -7.30 4.63
CA PRO A 28 14.51 -5.89 4.72
C PRO A 28 14.71 -5.11 3.43
N PHE A 29 15.79 -5.38 2.70
CA PHE A 29 16.13 -4.70 1.45
C PHE A 29 15.06 -4.83 0.35
N LEU A 30 14.18 -5.84 0.41
CA LEU A 30 13.09 -6.00 -0.56
C LEU A 30 12.06 -4.87 -0.49
N VAL A 31 11.94 -4.16 0.64
CA VAL A 31 10.98 -3.06 0.81
C VAL A 31 11.17 -1.96 -0.24
N PHE A 32 12.41 -1.67 -0.62
CA PHE A 32 12.75 -0.66 -1.62
C PHE A 32 12.23 -1.01 -3.01
N PHE A 33 12.16 -2.31 -3.34
CA PHE A 33 11.66 -2.80 -4.62
C PHE A 33 10.16 -3.08 -4.58
N ALA A 34 9.60 -3.31 -3.40
CA ALA A 34 8.21 -3.71 -3.24
C ALA A 34 7.21 -2.63 -3.69
N PHE A 35 7.61 -1.35 -3.70
CA PHE A 35 6.78 -0.25 -4.24
C PHE A 35 6.91 -0.03 -5.74
N ILE A 36 7.92 -0.60 -6.41
CA ILE A 36 8.13 -0.42 -7.86
C ILE A 36 6.93 -0.92 -8.68
N PRO A 37 6.36 -2.12 -8.44
CA PRO A 37 5.19 -2.59 -9.17
C PRO A 37 3.96 -1.68 -8.97
N ILE A 38 3.75 -1.19 -7.74
CA ILE A 38 2.66 -0.24 -7.40
C ILE A 38 2.81 1.07 -8.19
N LEU A 39 4.03 1.64 -8.23
CA LEU A 39 4.31 2.86 -9.00
C LEU A 39 4.06 2.65 -10.50
N TYR A 40 4.41 1.47 -11.04
CA TYR A 40 4.14 1.12 -12.42
C TYR A 40 2.64 1.00 -12.71
N ILE A 41 1.86 0.36 -11.82
CA ILE A 41 0.40 0.28 -11.95
C ILE A 41 -0.19 1.70 -12.04
N GLY A 42 0.23 2.61 -11.16
CA GLY A 42 -0.21 4.01 -11.16
C GLY A 42 0.07 4.71 -12.50
N TYR A 43 1.30 4.62 -12.99
CA TYR A 43 1.69 5.18 -14.28
C TYR A 43 0.90 4.60 -15.46
N SER A 44 0.74 3.27 -15.48
CA SER A 44 0.01 2.56 -16.54
C SER A 44 -1.47 2.95 -16.57
N ILE A 45 -2.12 3.02 -15.41
CA ILE A 45 -3.53 3.42 -15.30
C ILE A 45 -3.70 4.88 -15.73
N GLN A 46 -2.84 5.80 -15.29
CA GLN A 46 -2.95 7.22 -15.70
C GLN A 46 -2.88 7.42 -17.21
N LYS A 47 -2.08 6.60 -17.91
CA LYS A 47 -1.91 6.71 -19.37
C LYS A 47 -3.03 6.05 -20.17
N THR A 48 -3.64 4.99 -19.65
CA THR A 48 -4.56 4.13 -20.43
C THR A 48 -6.03 4.26 -20.02
N CYS A 49 -6.31 4.81 -18.84
CA CYS A 49 -7.64 4.82 -18.27
C CYS A 49 -8.47 6.02 -18.74
N MET A 50 -9.67 5.73 -19.26
CA MET A 50 -10.64 6.74 -19.67
C MET A 50 -11.62 7.14 -18.55
N SER A 51 -12.00 6.20 -17.67
CA SER A 51 -12.96 6.45 -16.59
C SER A 51 -12.66 5.61 -15.33
N ARG A 52 -13.06 6.13 -14.16
CA ARG A 52 -12.91 5.45 -12.84
C ARG A 52 -11.47 5.06 -12.49
N CYS A 53 -10.49 5.85 -12.94
CA CYS A 53 -9.07 5.53 -12.78
C CYS A 53 -8.61 5.45 -11.33
N GLY A 54 -9.12 6.33 -10.46
CA GLY A 54 -8.83 6.28 -9.03
C GLY A 54 -9.36 5.00 -8.36
N LEU A 55 -10.60 4.60 -8.67
CA LEU A 55 -11.17 3.35 -8.15
C LEU A 55 -10.42 2.12 -8.64
N ARG A 56 -10.01 2.13 -9.92
CA ARG A 56 -9.21 1.04 -10.50
C ARG A 56 -7.86 0.95 -9.82
N PHE A 57 -7.18 2.07 -9.61
CA PHE A 57 -5.91 2.13 -8.89
C PHE A 57 -6.08 1.64 -7.44
N PHE A 58 -7.09 2.17 -6.74
CA PHE A 58 -7.45 1.78 -5.37
C PHE A 58 -7.63 0.26 -5.23
N ALA A 59 -8.40 -0.37 -6.10
CA ALA A 59 -8.66 -1.81 -6.01
C ALA A 59 -7.36 -2.66 -6.06
N HIS A 60 -6.40 -2.28 -6.89
CA HIS A 60 -5.12 -2.99 -7.00
C HIS A 60 -4.23 -2.71 -5.78
N ILE A 61 -4.17 -1.46 -5.33
CA ILE A 61 -3.28 -1.07 -4.23
C ILE A 61 -3.82 -1.57 -2.88
N TYR A 62 -5.14 -1.53 -2.70
CA TYR A 62 -5.80 -2.13 -1.55
C TYR A 62 -5.50 -3.63 -1.46
N LEU A 63 -5.54 -4.36 -2.59
CA LEU A 63 -5.15 -5.77 -2.59
C LEU A 63 -3.69 -5.98 -2.16
N ALA A 64 -2.75 -5.16 -2.67
CA ALA A 64 -1.34 -5.26 -2.30
C ALA A 64 -1.13 -5.05 -0.79
N PHE A 65 -1.72 -3.99 -0.22
CA PHE A 65 -1.60 -3.71 1.21
C PHE A 65 -2.41 -4.66 2.09
N PHE A 66 -3.54 -5.17 1.60
CA PHE A 66 -4.28 -6.22 2.30
C PHE A 66 -3.44 -7.49 2.43
N LEU A 67 -2.79 -7.93 1.35
CA LEU A 67 -1.89 -9.09 1.40
C LEU A 67 -0.72 -8.85 2.34
N TRP A 68 -0.12 -7.66 2.29
CA TRP A 68 0.95 -7.29 3.21
C TRP A 68 0.51 -7.36 4.67
N ASN A 69 -0.60 -6.70 5.03
CA ASN A 69 -1.14 -6.73 6.37
C ASN A 69 -1.52 -8.16 6.79
N LEU A 70 -2.21 -8.90 5.92
CA LEU A 70 -2.61 -10.27 6.20
C LEU A 70 -1.40 -11.15 6.54
N PHE A 71 -0.36 -11.18 5.70
CA PHE A 71 0.78 -12.07 5.92
C PHE A 71 1.72 -11.64 7.05
N THR A 72 1.77 -10.35 7.38
CA THR A 72 2.65 -9.85 8.44
C THR A 72 1.98 -9.83 9.81
N THR A 73 0.66 -9.65 9.87
CA THR A 73 -0.09 -9.50 11.11
C THR A 73 -1.20 -10.53 11.33
N TYR A 74 -1.20 -11.66 10.59
CA TYR A 74 -2.20 -12.74 10.79
C TYR A 74 -2.19 -13.29 12.22
N TRP A 75 -1.06 -13.23 12.92
CA TRP A 75 -0.91 -13.78 14.26
C TRP A 75 -1.86 -13.14 15.29
N ILE A 76 -2.31 -11.90 15.05
CA ILE A 76 -3.28 -11.19 15.90
C ILE A 76 -4.60 -11.97 15.99
N PHE A 77 -4.94 -12.73 14.94
CA PHE A 77 -6.16 -13.54 14.93
C PHE A 77 -6.21 -14.55 16.08
N PHE A 78 -5.05 -15.05 16.51
CA PHE A 78 -4.96 -15.96 17.65
C PHE A 78 -5.12 -15.27 19.02
N SER A 79 -5.06 -13.93 19.05
CA SER A 79 -5.25 -13.12 20.27
C SER A 79 -6.64 -12.47 20.31
N SER A 80 -7.06 -11.82 19.23
CA SER A 80 -8.38 -11.20 19.09
C SER A 80 -8.78 -11.20 17.61
N PRO A 81 -9.78 -12.00 17.20
CA PRO A 81 -10.27 -12.01 15.83
C PRO A 81 -10.79 -10.65 15.36
N GLU A 82 -11.55 -9.95 16.20
CA GLU A 82 -12.13 -8.64 15.89
C GLU A 82 -11.03 -7.59 15.68
N GLY A 83 -10.03 -7.57 16.56
CA GLY A 83 -8.84 -6.72 16.42
C GLY A 83 -8.05 -7.04 15.17
N ALA A 84 -7.89 -8.33 14.82
CA ALA A 84 -7.20 -8.75 13.61
C ALA A 84 -7.90 -8.28 12.34
N TYR A 85 -9.23 -8.41 12.26
CA TYR A 85 -9.99 -7.92 11.10
C TYR A 85 -9.87 -6.41 10.93
N LEU A 86 -9.98 -5.64 12.03
CA LEU A 86 -9.82 -4.20 11.99
C LEU A 86 -8.39 -3.80 11.58
N ALA A 87 -7.37 -4.39 12.22
CA ALA A 87 -5.98 -4.11 11.90
C ALA A 87 -5.66 -4.43 10.44
N ILE A 88 -6.12 -5.57 9.91
CA ILE A 88 -5.80 -5.97 8.53
C ILE A 88 -6.57 -5.14 7.50
N LEU A 89 -7.89 -4.98 7.68
CA LEU A 89 -8.74 -4.33 6.68
C LEU A 89 -8.63 -2.81 6.72
N VAL A 90 -8.67 -2.21 7.92
CA VAL A 90 -8.68 -0.76 8.09
C VAL A 90 -7.29 -0.18 7.81
N ASN A 91 -6.21 -0.82 8.28
CA ASN A 91 -4.86 -0.33 8.00
C ASN A 91 -4.54 -0.41 6.50
N ALA A 92 -4.89 -1.53 5.84
CA ALA A 92 -4.74 -1.65 4.39
C ALA A 92 -5.57 -0.61 3.62
N LEU A 93 -6.77 -0.28 4.11
CA LEU A 93 -7.61 0.77 3.55
C LEU A 93 -6.93 2.13 3.64
N LEU A 94 -6.45 2.50 4.82
CA LEU A 94 -5.83 3.81 5.05
C LEU A 94 -4.54 3.96 4.23
N MET A 95 -3.69 2.93 4.19
CA MET A 95 -2.50 2.90 3.33
C MET A 95 -2.87 3.08 1.85
N ALA A 96 -3.91 2.39 1.38
CA ALA A 96 -4.39 2.52 0.00
C ALA A 96 -4.92 3.94 -0.28
N LEU A 97 -5.59 4.58 0.67
CA LEU A 97 -6.05 5.97 0.55
C LEU A 97 -4.89 6.95 0.37
N ILE A 98 -3.79 6.79 1.11
CA ILE A 98 -2.57 7.60 0.93
C ILE A 98 -2.03 7.50 -0.50
N TRP A 99 -1.99 6.30 -1.06
CA TRP A 99 -1.56 6.09 -2.44
C TRP A 99 -2.54 6.67 -3.45
N VAL A 100 -3.85 6.62 -3.18
CA VAL A 100 -4.87 7.27 -4.01
C VAL A 100 -4.71 8.79 -4.00
N LEU A 101 -4.41 9.40 -2.84
CA LEU A 101 -4.10 10.83 -2.77
C LEU A 101 -2.90 11.17 -3.66
N TYR A 102 -1.81 10.41 -3.56
CA TYR A 102 -0.67 10.50 -4.47
C TYR A 102 -1.10 10.40 -5.94
N PHE A 103 -1.93 9.42 -6.30
CA PHE A 103 -2.36 9.19 -7.68
C PHE A 103 -3.10 10.39 -8.26
N TYR A 104 -3.97 11.03 -7.47
CA TYR A 104 -4.66 12.26 -7.87
C TYR A 104 -3.72 13.46 -7.92
N THR A 105 -2.82 13.63 -6.95
CA THR A 105 -1.83 14.71 -6.96
C THR A 105 -0.92 14.62 -8.18
N TYR A 106 -0.44 13.42 -8.53
CA TYR A 106 0.30 13.19 -9.76
C TYR A 106 -0.51 13.61 -10.98
N LYS A 107 -1.79 13.21 -11.05
CA LYS A 107 -2.65 13.51 -12.21
C LYS A 107 -2.87 15.01 -12.40
N VAL A 108 -2.99 15.77 -11.31
CA VAL A 108 -3.32 17.20 -11.35
C VAL A 108 -2.06 18.08 -11.46
N LEU A 109 -1.02 17.78 -10.66
CA LEU A 109 0.18 18.63 -10.52
C LEU A 109 1.41 18.05 -11.24
N GLY A 110 1.28 16.88 -11.85
CA GLY A 110 2.32 16.22 -12.64
C GLY A 110 3.25 15.32 -11.82
N LYS A 111 4.11 14.61 -12.56
CA LYS A 111 4.96 13.52 -12.04
C LYS A 111 5.88 13.93 -10.88
N LYS A 112 6.56 15.08 -11.00
CA LYS A 112 7.52 15.56 -9.98
C LYS A 112 6.82 15.81 -8.65
N VAL A 113 5.74 16.59 -8.67
CA VAL A 113 4.96 16.92 -7.45
C VAL A 113 4.28 15.69 -6.89
N GLY A 114 3.78 14.78 -7.74
CA GLY A 114 3.24 13.50 -7.30
C GLY A 114 4.21 12.69 -6.45
N TYR A 115 5.44 12.45 -6.91
CA TYR A 115 6.39 11.67 -6.11
C TYR A 115 6.77 12.34 -4.79
N ILE A 116 6.92 13.67 -4.77
CA ILE A 116 7.18 14.42 -3.54
C ILE A 116 5.98 14.29 -2.59
N SER A 117 4.75 14.39 -3.11
CA SER A 117 3.55 14.26 -2.29
C SER A 117 3.39 12.86 -1.70
N LEU A 118 3.82 11.81 -2.41
CA LEU A 118 3.78 10.45 -1.87
C LEU A 118 4.61 10.33 -0.59
N ILE A 119 5.84 10.87 -0.60
CA ILE A 119 6.72 10.88 0.57
C ILE A 119 6.08 11.67 1.71
N ALA A 120 5.58 12.88 1.42
CA ALA A 120 4.95 13.74 2.41
C ALA A 120 3.69 13.10 3.03
N TYR A 121 2.80 12.54 2.20
CA TYR A 121 1.58 11.90 2.68
C TYR A 121 1.88 10.63 3.49
N TRP A 122 2.87 9.84 3.08
CA TRP A 122 3.26 8.64 3.81
C TRP A 122 3.83 8.96 5.19
N LEU A 123 4.74 9.94 5.27
CA LEU A 123 5.29 10.39 6.56
C LEU A 123 4.20 10.98 7.47
N ALA A 124 3.28 11.79 6.92
CA ALA A 124 2.16 12.32 7.68
C ALA A 124 1.22 11.21 8.19
N PHE A 125 0.99 10.18 7.37
CA PHE A 125 0.22 9.00 7.73
C PHE A 125 0.86 8.21 8.87
N GLU A 126 2.16 7.91 8.76
CA GLU A 126 2.91 7.20 9.82
C GLU A 126 2.91 8.00 11.12
N PHE A 127 3.15 9.32 11.05
CA PHE A 127 3.09 10.19 12.22
C PHE A 127 1.72 10.17 12.88
N LEU A 128 0.63 10.24 12.11
CA LEU A 128 -0.73 10.16 12.64
C LEU A 128 -1.03 8.77 13.24
N HIS A 129 -0.46 7.70 12.67
CA HIS A 129 -0.65 6.34 13.18
C HIS A 129 0.07 6.06 14.51
N LEU A 130 0.98 6.93 14.94
CA LEU A 130 1.63 6.84 16.24
C LEU A 130 0.70 7.26 17.40
N ASP A 131 -0.21 8.21 17.16
CA ASP A 131 -1.01 8.82 18.22
C ASP A 131 -2.41 9.20 17.72
N TRP A 132 -3.32 8.22 17.72
CA TRP A 132 -4.76 8.37 17.45
C TRP A 132 -5.54 7.14 17.95
N ASP A 133 -6.86 7.24 18.05
CA ASP A 133 -7.71 6.16 18.61
C ASP A 133 -7.63 4.81 17.88
N LEU A 134 -7.21 4.82 16.61
CA LEU A 134 -7.00 3.62 15.77
C LEU A 134 -5.51 3.31 15.58
N SER A 135 -4.65 3.73 16.52
CA SER A 135 -3.19 3.57 16.41
C SER A 135 -2.80 2.13 16.18
N TRP A 136 -2.09 1.88 15.08
CA TRP A 136 -1.55 0.57 14.72
C TRP A 136 -0.18 0.72 14.04
N PRO A 137 0.87 1.10 14.80
CA PRO A 137 2.19 1.45 14.26
C PRO A 137 3.08 0.23 13.91
N TRP A 138 2.51 -0.96 13.70
CA TRP A 138 3.28 -2.19 13.46
C TRP A 138 3.99 -2.21 12.11
N LEU A 139 3.35 -1.62 11.09
CA LEU A 139 3.83 -1.62 9.70
C LEU A 139 4.39 -0.26 9.27
N MET A 140 5.13 0.41 10.15
CA MET A 140 5.92 1.59 9.78
C MET A 140 7.16 1.19 8.98
N LEU A 141 7.42 1.87 7.86
CA LEU A 141 8.56 1.57 6.99
C LEU A 141 9.91 1.67 7.69
N GLY A 142 10.03 2.50 8.73
CA GLY A 142 11.25 2.61 9.52
C GLY A 142 11.56 1.39 10.42
N ASN A 143 10.61 0.47 10.59
CA ASN A 143 10.78 -0.71 11.46
C ASN A 143 11.31 -1.95 10.71
N VAL A 144 11.40 -1.90 9.38
CA VAL A 144 11.79 -3.04 8.53
C VAL A 144 13.29 -3.23 8.47
#